data_AF-A0A7V9C3B0-F1
#
_entry.id   AF-A0A7V9C3B0-F1
#
_cell.length_a   1.000
_cell.length_b   1.000
_cell.length_c   1.000
_cell.angle_alpha   90.00
_cell.angle_beta   90.00
_cell.angle_gamma   90.00
#
_symmetry.space_group_name_H-M   'P 1'
#
loop_
_entity.id
_entity.type
_entity.pdbx_description
1 polymer ?
#
loop_
_entity_poly.entity_id
_entity_poly.type
_entity_poly.pdbx_seq_one_letter_code
_entity_poly.pdbx_strand_id
1 'polypeptide(L)'
;MYEVIIDTLLGMLFRKSSNRDEEFTAKKEKFVNGKLSIIRCPFCKWSPKESSRWDCWDCDYPEYFYAGCGTQWNTFETQGVCPTCSYKWKWTSCLQCGGWAKHEDWYVSDYGTE
;
A
#
# COMPACT_ATOMS: atom_id res chain seq x y z
N MET A 1 35.57 26.20 49.24
CA MET A 1 36.65 25.21 49.48
C MET A 1 36.29 24.01 48.63
N TYR A 2 37.08 23.73 47.58
CA TYR A 2 36.91 22.69 46.55
C TYR A 2 35.73 22.94 45.59
N GLU A 3 35.85 23.25 44.30
CA GLU A 3 36.97 23.31 43.36
C GLU A 3 36.52 24.19 42.18
N VAL A 4 37.21 25.29 41.95
CA VAL A 4 37.10 26.14 40.75
C VAL A 4 38.05 25.54 39.71
N ILE A 5 37.85 24.30 39.23
CA ILE A 5 38.71 23.70 38.18
C ILE A 5 37.98 22.63 37.35
N ILE A 6 36.87 22.95 36.65
CA ILE A 6 36.52 22.26 35.40
C ILE A 6 35.78 23.23 34.46
N ASP A 7 36.43 24.34 34.09
CA ASP A 7 35.87 25.31 33.13
C ASP A 7 36.61 25.34 31.78
N THR A 8 37.45 24.35 31.47
CA THR A 8 38.20 24.36 30.21
C THR A 8 38.48 22.95 29.75
N LEU A 9 37.50 22.31 29.11
CA LEU A 9 37.66 21.38 27.97
C LEU A 9 36.33 20.62 27.73
N LEU A 10 35.46 21.22 26.90
CA LEU A 10 34.55 20.64 25.90
C LEU A 10 33.32 21.54 25.64
N GLY A 11 33.53 22.86 25.63
CA GLY A 11 32.74 23.75 24.78
C GLY A 11 33.16 23.54 23.32
N MET A 12 32.19 23.58 22.42
CA MET A 12 32.27 23.50 20.95
C MET A 12 32.18 22.09 20.35
N LEU A 13 30.96 21.67 20.02
CA LEU A 13 30.56 21.63 18.60
C LEU A 13 29.09 22.07 18.46
N PHE A 14 28.96 23.27 17.90
CA PHE A 14 27.79 23.74 17.19
C PHE A 14 27.23 22.62 16.29
N ARG A 15 25.90 22.49 16.22
CA ARG A 15 25.10 22.88 15.03
C ARG A 15 23.63 22.49 15.20
N LYS A 16 22.84 23.52 15.54
CA LYS A 16 21.62 23.96 14.85
C LYS A 16 20.88 22.90 14.00
N SER A 17 19.64 22.63 14.42
CA SER A 17 18.43 22.49 13.59
C SER A 17 18.37 21.43 12.49
N SER A 18 17.39 20.54 12.63
CA SER A 18 16.57 20.04 11.51
C SER A 18 15.25 19.50 12.09
N ASN A 19 14.31 20.38 12.42
CA ASN A 19 12.99 20.33 11.77
C ASN A 19 13.07 19.86 10.31
N ARG A 20 12.63 18.63 10.09
CA ARG A 20 12.04 18.04 8.87
C ARG A 20 11.11 16.97 9.46
N ASP A 21 9.81 17.15 9.65
CA ASP A 21 8.81 17.72 8.75
C ASP A 21 9.07 17.34 7.29
N GLU A 22 9.33 16.07 7.07
CA GLU A 22 8.91 15.43 5.83
C GLU A 22 7.96 14.30 6.24
N GLU A 23 6.68 14.60 6.06
CA GLU A 23 5.61 13.67 5.78
C GLU A 23 6.04 12.79 4.60
N PHE A 24 6.95 11.85 4.85
CA PHE A 24 7.26 10.76 3.96
C PHE A 24 6.06 9.84 4.05
N THR A 25 5.02 10.20 3.28
CA THR A 25 3.85 9.36 3.07
C THR A 25 4.41 8.04 2.59
N ALA A 26 4.49 7.06 3.50
CA ALA A 26 5.06 5.76 3.24
C ALA A 26 4.27 5.15 2.08
N LYS A 27 4.78 5.30 0.85
CA LYS A 27 4.37 4.48 -0.27
C LYS A 27 4.79 3.08 0.16
N LYS A 28 3.84 2.33 0.70
CA LYS A 28 4.04 0.96 1.15
C LYS A 28 4.16 0.08 -0.09
N GLU A 29 5.36 0.14 -0.62
CA GLU A 29 5.93 -0.74 -1.61
C GLU A 29 5.66 -2.20 -1.22
N LYS A 30 4.82 -2.90 -1.98
CA LYS A 30 4.54 -4.33 -1.76
C LYS A 30 5.47 -5.15 -2.65
N PHE A 31 6.29 -5.98 -2.02
CA PHE A 31 7.10 -6.98 -2.70
C PHE A 31 6.24 -8.20 -3.03
N VAL A 32 5.89 -8.38 -4.31
CA VAL A 32 5.21 -9.59 -4.82
C VAL A 32 6.26 -10.37 -5.61
N ASN A 33 6.48 -11.66 -5.28
CA ASN A 33 7.50 -12.50 -5.93
C ASN A 33 8.91 -11.87 -5.97
N GLY A 34 9.31 -11.17 -4.90
CA GLY A 34 10.61 -10.49 -4.81
C GLY A 34 10.71 -9.19 -5.63
N LYS A 35 9.60 -8.68 -6.18
CA LYS A 35 9.55 -7.46 -7.00
C LYS A 35 8.63 -6.42 -6.41
N LEU A 36 9.10 -5.18 -6.38
CA LEU A 36 8.29 -4.01 -6.05
C LEU A 36 7.21 -3.82 -7.10
N SER A 37 5.95 -4.00 -6.69
CA SER A 37 4.80 -3.83 -7.57
C SER A 37 3.94 -2.67 -7.07
N ILE A 38 3.74 -1.68 -7.92
CA ILE A 38 2.82 -0.57 -7.68
C ILE A 38 1.42 -1.05 -8.08
N ILE A 39 0.46 -0.87 -7.18
CA ILE A 39 -0.93 -1.24 -7.44
C ILE A 39 -1.66 -0.03 -8.05
N ARG A 40 -2.17 -0.19 -9.29
CA ARG A 40 -2.92 0.85 -10.01
C ARG A 40 -4.00 0.25 -10.89
N CYS A 41 -5.15 0.91 -10.95
CA CYS A 41 -6.18 0.58 -11.92
C CYS A 41 -5.60 0.67 -13.34
N PRO A 42 -5.73 -0.36 -14.19
CA PRO A 42 -5.14 -0.33 -15.54
C PRO A 42 -5.82 0.72 -16.44
N PHE A 43 -7.07 1.09 -16.15
CA PHE A 43 -7.84 2.06 -16.92
C PHE A 43 -7.55 3.51 -16.53
N CYS A 44 -7.70 3.86 -15.25
CA CYS A 44 -7.62 5.26 -14.79
C CYS A 44 -6.39 5.58 -13.92
N LYS A 45 -5.52 4.60 -13.70
CA LYS A 45 -4.28 4.70 -12.90
C LYS A 45 -4.46 5.05 -11.41
N TRP A 46 -5.70 5.07 -10.91
CA TRP A 46 -5.99 5.23 -9.49
C TRP A 46 -5.30 4.14 -8.66
N SER A 47 -4.64 4.54 -7.58
CA SER A 47 -4.05 3.63 -6.59
C SER A 47 -4.96 3.51 -5.36
N PRO A 48 -5.25 2.29 -4.90
CA PRO A 48 -6.03 2.08 -3.69
C PRO A 48 -5.25 2.53 -2.45
N LYS A 49 -5.98 3.04 -1.47
CA LYS A 49 -5.45 3.35 -0.13
C LYS A 49 -5.57 2.11 0.76
N GLU A 50 -4.88 2.09 1.90
CA GLU A 50 -5.04 1.02 2.89
C GLU A 50 -6.50 0.89 3.36
N SER A 51 -7.25 1.98 3.41
CA SER A 51 -8.67 2.01 3.76
C SER A 51 -9.65 1.66 2.63
N SER A 52 -9.18 1.41 1.40
CA SER A 52 -10.04 0.96 0.31
C SER A 52 -10.63 -0.42 0.63
N ARG A 53 -11.93 -0.61 0.39
CA ARG A 53 -12.65 -1.86 0.71
C ARG A 53 -13.42 -2.35 -0.51
N TRP A 54 -13.40 -3.67 -0.68
CA TRP A 54 -14.25 -4.44 -1.57
C TRP A 54 -15.00 -5.47 -0.76
N ASP A 55 -16.19 -5.84 -1.24
CA ASP A 55 -17.07 -6.77 -0.58
C ASP A 55 -17.03 -8.13 -1.29
N CYS A 56 -17.04 -9.21 -0.51
CA CYS A 56 -17.12 -10.56 -1.02
C CYS A 56 -18.60 -10.85 -1.24
N TRP A 57 -19.15 -10.38 -2.35
CA TRP A 57 -20.56 -10.51 -2.66
C TRP A 57 -20.80 -11.45 -3.83
N ASP A 58 -22.07 -11.77 -4.05
CA ASP A 58 -22.47 -12.37 -5.31
C ASP A 58 -22.20 -11.39 -6.46
N CYS A 59 -21.65 -11.92 -7.54
CA CYS A 59 -21.22 -11.16 -8.69
C CYS A 59 -21.57 -11.95 -9.95
N ASP A 60 -22.35 -11.35 -10.83
CA ASP A 60 -22.55 -11.82 -12.20
C ASP A 60 -21.26 -11.62 -13.03
N TYR A 61 -21.38 -11.38 -14.34
CA TYR A 61 -20.26 -10.99 -15.18
C TYR A 61 -19.46 -9.83 -14.53
N PRO A 62 -18.11 -9.90 -14.47
CA PRO A 62 -17.23 -10.86 -15.14
C PRO A 62 -16.75 -12.04 -14.27
N GLU A 63 -17.09 -12.08 -12.98
CA GLU A 63 -16.57 -13.10 -12.04
C GLU A 63 -17.44 -14.38 -12.03
N TYR A 64 -18.77 -14.22 -12.12
CA TYR A 64 -19.76 -15.30 -11.99
C TYR A 64 -19.58 -16.12 -10.72
N PHE A 65 -19.64 -15.45 -9.57
CA PHE A 65 -19.52 -16.03 -8.24
C PHE A 65 -20.80 -15.78 -7.43
N TYR A 66 -21.43 -16.83 -6.92
CA TYR A 66 -22.75 -16.76 -6.25
C TYR A 66 -22.74 -17.38 -4.85
N ALA A 67 -21.63 -17.22 -4.13
CA ALA A 67 -21.47 -17.69 -2.75
C ALA A 67 -20.74 -16.65 -1.90
N GLY A 68 -21.05 -15.38 -2.10
CA GLY A 68 -20.46 -14.26 -1.36
C GLY A 68 -20.62 -14.41 0.15
N CYS A 69 -19.54 -14.18 0.91
CA CYS A 69 -19.56 -14.28 2.37
C CYS A 69 -19.72 -12.93 3.09
N GLY A 70 -19.83 -11.83 2.35
CA GLY A 70 -20.04 -10.47 2.88
C GLY A 70 -18.82 -9.79 3.50
N THR A 71 -17.66 -10.45 3.52
CA THR A 71 -16.44 -9.87 4.09
C THR A 71 -16.03 -8.61 3.32
N GLN A 72 -15.72 -7.54 4.04
CA GLN A 72 -15.14 -6.31 3.49
C GLN A 72 -13.63 -6.28 3.75
N TRP A 73 -12.80 -6.15 2.71
CA TRP A 73 -11.35 -6.10 2.87
C TRP A 73 -10.66 -5.33 1.75
N ASN A 74 -9.38 -5.03 1.93
CA ASN A 74 -8.57 -4.55 0.82
C ASN A 74 -8.06 -5.76 0.03
N THR A 75 -8.59 -5.95 -1.19
CA THR A 75 -8.29 -7.11 -2.03
C THR A 75 -6.78 -7.32 -2.27
N PHE A 76 -5.99 -6.25 -2.28
CA PHE A 76 -4.55 -6.33 -2.52
C PHE A 76 -3.72 -6.75 -1.29
N GLU A 77 -4.31 -6.89 -0.11
CA GLU A 77 -3.65 -7.49 1.07
C GLU A 77 -3.42 -8.99 0.90
N THR A 78 -4.31 -9.65 0.15
CA THR A 78 -4.35 -11.11 -0.02
C THR A 78 -4.26 -11.52 -1.48
N GLN A 79 -3.89 -10.59 -2.36
CA GLN A 79 -3.87 -10.77 -3.82
C GLN A 79 -5.22 -11.30 -4.36
N GLY A 80 -6.34 -10.83 -3.83
CA GLY A 80 -7.67 -11.25 -4.27
C GLY A 80 -8.25 -12.45 -3.54
N VAL A 81 -7.56 -13.04 -2.55
CA VAL A 81 -8.14 -14.12 -1.74
C VAL A 81 -9.02 -13.54 -0.64
N CYS A 82 -10.31 -13.87 -0.61
CA CYS A 82 -11.17 -13.50 0.51
C CYS A 82 -10.63 -14.14 1.81
N PRO A 83 -10.38 -13.37 2.88
CA PRO A 83 -9.80 -13.92 4.11
C PRO A 83 -10.76 -14.83 4.90
N THR A 84 -12.05 -14.84 4.55
CA THR A 84 -13.07 -15.63 5.25
C THR A 84 -13.45 -16.91 4.50
N CYS A 85 -13.90 -16.80 3.25
CA CYS A 85 -14.32 -17.96 2.45
C CYS A 85 -13.22 -18.54 1.56
N SER A 86 -12.02 -17.92 1.54
CA SER A 86 -10.87 -18.33 0.72
C SER A 86 -11.10 -18.30 -0.80
N TYR A 87 -12.21 -17.75 -1.28
CA TYR A 87 -12.44 -17.56 -2.71
C TYR A 87 -11.37 -16.61 -3.30
N LYS A 88 -10.78 -16.99 -4.43
CA LYS A 88 -9.78 -16.19 -5.15
C LYS A 88 -10.48 -15.41 -6.26
N TRP A 89 -10.71 -14.12 -6.01
CA TRP A 89 -11.24 -13.19 -6.99
C TRP A 89 -10.26 -13.02 -8.16
N LYS A 90 -10.74 -13.25 -9.38
CA LYS A 90 -9.99 -13.08 -10.63
C LYS A 90 -10.09 -11.66 -11.16
N TRP A 91 -11.19 -10.97 -10.85
CA TRP A 91 -11.47 -9.60 -11.25
C TRP A 91 -11.54 -8.69 -10.04
N THR A 92 -11.29 -7.40 -10.27
CA THR A 92 -11.39 -6.37 -9.25
C THR A 92 -11.93 -5.10 -9.90
N SER A 93 -13.01 -4.57 -9.33
CA SER A 93 -13.61 -3.30 -9.74
C SER A 93 -12.79 -2.13 -9.23
N CYS A 94 -12.72 -1.06 -10.02
CA CYS A 94 -12.08 0.17 -9.59
C CYS A 94 -13.06 1.05 -8.80
N LEU A 95 -12.71 1.41 -7.57
CA LEU A 95 -13.53 2.30 -6.73
C LEU A 95 -13.59 3.75 -7.24
N GLN A 96 -12.70 4.14 -8.17
CA GLN A 96 -12.68 5.49 -8.75
C GLN A 96 -13.43 5.57 -10.09
N CYS A 97 -13.27 4.58 -10.98
CA CYS A 97 -13.85 4.63 -12.33
C CYS A 97 -14.91 3.56 -12.60
N GLY A 98 -15.16 2.63 -11.68
CA GLY A 98 -16.10 1.52 -11.84
C GLY A 98 -15.65 0.40 -12.78
N GLY A 99 -14.58 0.59 -13.56
CA GLY A 99 -14.09 -0.42 -14.50
C GLY A 99 -13.61 -1.69 -13.79
N TRP A 100 -13.92 -2.85 -14.38
CA TRP A 100 -13.46 -4.16 -13.91
C TRP A 100 -12.25 -4.60 -14.72
N ALA A 101 -11.15 -4.91 -14.02
CA ALA A 101 -9.95 -5.49 -14.63
C ALA A 101 -9.61 -6.80 -13.94
N LYS A 102 -8.85 -7.66 -14.62
CA LYS A 102 -8.29 -8.82 -13.94
C LYS A 102 -7.40 -8.35 -12.81
N HIS A 103 -7.44 -9.05 -11.69
CA HIS A 103 -6.69 -8.70 -10.49
C HIS A 103 -5.18 -8.62 -10.77
N GLU A 104 -4.66 -9.48 -11.66
CA GLU A 104 -3.25 -9.46 -12.10
C GLU A 104 -2.84 -8.17 -12.81
N ASP A 105 -3.74 -7.55 -13.58
CA ASP A 105 -3.45 -6.34 -14.37
C ASP A 105 -3.27 -5.09 -13.50
N TRP A 106 -3.61 -5.16 -12.21
CA TRP A 106 -3.42 -4.07 -11.27
C TRP A 106 -1.96 -3.91 -10.81
N TYR A 107 -1.13 -4.94 -10.96
CA TYR A 107 0.26 -4.94 -10.49
C TYR A 107 1.21 -4.45 -11.58
N VAL A 108 1.70 -3.23 -11.43
CA VAL A 108 2.71 -2.63 -12.32
C VAL A 108 4.08 -2.84 -11.72
N SER A 109 4.97 -3.51 -12.46
CA SER A 109 6.38 -3.64 -12.06
C SER A 109 7.10 -2.30 -12.17
N ASP A 110 7.79 -1.90 -11.11
CA ASP A 110 8.71 -0.77 -11.16
C ASP A 110 10.08 -1.24 -11.68
N TYR A 111 10.16 -1.56 -12.98
CA TYR A 111 11.47 -1.64 -13.62
C TYR A 111 11.84 -0.22 -14.02
N GLY A 112 12.80 0.36 -13.31
CA GLY A 112 13.44 1.60 -13.73
C GLY A 112 13.87 1.46 -15.19
N THR A 113 13.28 2.27 -16.06
CA THR A 113 13.75 2.43 -17.43
C THR A 113 15.17 2.99 -17.36
N GLU A 114 16.15 2.20 -17.78
CA GLU A 114 17.48 2.68 -18.19
C GLU A 114 17.39 3.59 -19.41
#